data_AF-A0A927Y3P4-F1
#
_entry.id   AF-A0A927Y3P4-F1
#
_cell.length_a   1.000
_cell.length_b   1.000
_cell.length_c   1.000
_cell.angle_alpha   90.00
_cell.angle_beta   90.00
_cell.angle_gamma   90.00
#
_symmetry.space_group_name_H-M   'P 1'
#
loop_
_entity.id
_entity.type
_entity.pdbx_description
1 polymer ?
#
loop_
_entity_poly.entity_id
_entity_poly.type
_entity_poly.pdbx_seq_one_letter_code
_entity_poly.pdbx_strand_id
1 'polypeptide(L)'
;MSISVNTDYNYYEKGISISADQRNSQVMSGDETESGKKEERSAGLSISKDEIAFLCSDEGYAKMKKDAEDLYAANIRQQQKIAEGKDLSDKFWDNTGDQWLTFSKALDDAGFYDNMSDEQVREFEGLLEKVTSGMDNLSKSQYNIGIDFGSYNAGGKYFMSSAEAATALEASTEALKYMSDKLIPDDLKEEFNGLIDMYKKHNEEILSEYQSPMESFNKVIAGIQKAGASFISKKPVADYRYTGMLGEVDKTESDKNEYRSKVADIFAKYAGKSDLKTIMDMLKAQYEEYATDDSDDEGFRQYVSKEAGYLFDNIEKYWGVLLEK
;
A
#
# COMPACT_ATOMS: atom_id res chain seq x y z
N MET A 1 -41.36 22.62 -9.94
CA MET A 1 -41.24 21.44 -9.07
C MET A 1 -39.83 21.51 -8.52
N SER A 2 -39.70 22.06 -7.32
CA SER A 2 -38.42 22.40 -6.71
C SER A 2 -38.28 21.52 -5.48
N ILE A 3 -37.30 20.63 -5.47
CA ILE A 3 -36.99 19.77 -4.34
C ILE A 3 -35.84 20.46 -3.59
N SER A 4 -36.16 21.03 -2.43
CA SER A 4 -35.16 21.49 -1.46
C SER A 4 -34.58 20.28 -0.76
N VAL A 5 -33.26 20.13 -0.81
CA VAL A 5 -32.54 19.16 0.02
C VAL A 5 -32.22 19.89 1.33
N ASN A 6 -32.89 19.48 2.41
CA ASN A 6 -32.58 19.91 3.76
C ASN A 6 -31.63 18.87 4.37
N THR A 7 -30.36 19.20 4.51
CA THR A 7 -29.36 18.37 5.21
C THR A 7 -28.97 19.06 6.51
N ASP A 8 -29.82 18.91 7.52
CA ASP A 8 -29.45 19.15 8.92
C ASP A 8 -29.05 17.80 9.53
N TYR A 9 -27.77 17.44 9.42
CA TYR A 9 -27.18 16.40 10.28
C TYR A 9 -26.36 17.09 11.37
N ASN A 10 -27.02 17.37 12.50
CA ASN A 10 -26.36 17.77 13.73
C ASN A 10 -25.65 16.54 14.33
N TYR A 11 -24.35 16.42 14.10
CA TYR A 11 -23.48 15.54 14.89
C TYR A 11 -23.30 16.17 16.29
N TYR A 12 -23.87 15.54 17.31
CA TYR A 12 -23.51 15.86 18.69
C TYR A 12 -22.07 15.42 18.95
N GLU A 13 -21.17 16.41 19.06
CA GLU A 13 -19.85 16.26 19.68
C GLU A 13 -20.01 15.73 21.11
N LYS A 14 -19.58 14.49 21.35
CA LYS A 14 -19.00 14.10 22.64
C LYS A 14 -17.61 13.57 22.33
N GLY A 15 -16.66 14.51 22.35
CA GLY A 15 -15.27 14.29 22.00
C GLY A 15 -14.54 13.43 23.01
N ILE A 16 -13.51 12.75 22.49
CA ILE A 16 -12.34 12.29 23.25
C ILE A 16 -11.81 13.50 24.04
N SER A 17 -11.85 13.45 25.37
CA SER A 17 -11.32 14.53 26.20
C SER A 17 -9.80 14.36 26.37
N ILE A 18 -9.01 15.24 25.77
CA ILE A 18 -7.59 15.39 26.07
C ILE A 18 -7.48 16.36 27.25
N SER A 19 -7.22 15.86 28.47
CA SER A 19 -6.93 16.73 29.61
C SER A 19 -5.44 17.01 29.71
N ALA A 20 -5.02 18.26 29.53
CA ALA A 20 -3.70 18.72 29.93
C ALA A 20 -3.73 19.08 31.42
N ASP A 21 -3.02 18.30 32.24
CA ASP A 21 -2.96 18.51 33.69
C ASP A 21 -2.13 19.78 33.98
N GLN A 22 -2.79 20.93 34.22
CA GLN A 22 -2.16 22.16 34.70
C GLN A 22 -2.14 22.15 36.24
N ARG A 23 -1.00 21.81 36.85
CA ARG A 23 -0.75 22.14 38.26
C ARG A 23 0.00 23.47 38.36
N ASN A 24 -0.67 24.39 39.03
CA ASN A 24 -0.27 25.77 39.27
C ASN A 24 0.95 25.85 40.20
N SER A 25 1.77 26.88 39.94
CA SER A 25 3.04 27.22 40.56
C SER A 25 2.98 27.59 42.05
N GLN A 26 4.02 27.21 42.79
CA GLN A 26 4.58 28.03 43.89
C GLN A 26 6.09 28.13 43.72
N VAL A 27 6.55 29.38 43.62
CA VAL A 27 7.92 29.86 43.37
C VAL A 27 8.79 29.70 44.62
N MET A 28 10.09 29.38 44.47
CA MET A 28 11.23 30.07 45.14
C MET A 28 12.59 29.65 44.52
N SER A 29 13.23 30.63 43.85
CA SER A 29 14.67 30.94 43.75
C SER A 29 15.74 29.86 43.48
N GLY A 30 16.59 30.10 42.47
CA GLY A 30 18.03 29.83 42.52
C GLY A 30 18.66 29.07 41.34
N ASP A 31 19.35 29.81 40.48
CA ASP A 31 20.54 29.51 39.64
C ASP A 31 20.74 28.19 38.86
N GLU A 32 21.15 28.40 37.59
CA GLU A 32 22.12 27.67 36.77
C GLU A 32 21.92 26.16 36.48
N THR A 33 21.47 25.85 35.25
CA THR A 33 22.22 25.10 34.20
C THR A 33 21.24 24.52 33.15
N GLU A 34 21.31 25.01 31.92
CA GLU A 34 20.58 24.47 30.76
C GLU A 34 21.19 23.13 30.33
N SER A 35 20.52 22.04 30.68
CA SER A 35 20.54 20.80 29.90
C SER A 35 19.12 20.53 29.42
N GLY A 36 18.88 20.76 28.12
CA GLY A 36 17.57 20.57 27.50
C GLY A 36 17.20 19.09 27.43
N LYS A 37 16.57 18.56 28.49
CA LYS A 37 15.79 17.31 28.41
C LYS A 37 14.53 17.59 27.59
N LYS A 38 14.43 16.98 26.41
CA LYS A 38 13.14 16.81 25.72
C LYS A 38 12.26 15.93 26.61
N GLU A 39 11.27 16.53 27.26
CA GLU A 39 10.13 15.78 27.81
C GLU A 39 9.34 15.20 26.64
N GLU A 40 9.42 13.88 26.47
CA GLU A 40 8.43 13.13 25.71
C GLU A 40 7.07 13.29 26.39
N ARG A 41 6.20 14.11 25.81
CA ARG A 41 4.78 14.13 26.16
C ARG A 41 4.16 12.85 25.61
N SER A 42 4.13 11.78 26.41
CA SER A 42 3.26 10.65 26.13
C SER A 42 1.81 11.11 26.32
N ALA A 43 1.06 11.21 25.22
CA ALA A 43 -0.38 11.34 25.28
C ALA A 43 -0.94 9.99 25.76
N GLY A 44 -1.31 9.91 27.04
CA GLY A 44 -2.02 8.74 27.56
C GLY A 44 -3.46 8.74 27.02
N LEU A 45 -3.77 7.81 26.12
CA LEU A 45 -5.14 7.47 25.77
C LEU A 45 -5.75 6.70 26.95
N SER A 46 -6.81 7.22 27.55
CA SER A 46 -7.63 6.48 28.53
C SER A 46 -9.05 6.38 28.01
N ILE A 47 -9.58 5.16 27.97
CA ILE A 47 -10.98 4.87 27.69
C ILE A 47 -11.70 4.85 29.04
N SER A 48 -12.85 5.53 29.14
CA SER A 48 -13.62 5.55 30.38
C SER A 48 -14.18 4.17 30.71
N LYS A 49 -14.43 3.91 32.00
CA LYS A 49 -15.05 2.66 32.44
C LYS A 49 -16.44 2.45 31.84
N ASP A 50 -17.16 3.53 31.61
CA ASP A 50 -18.52 3.49 31.03
C ASP A 50 -18.46 3.14 29.54
N GLU A 51 -17.45 3.61 28.80
CA GLU A 51 -17.22 3.22 27.41
C GLU A 51 -16.76 1.77 27.28
N ILE A 52 -15.90 1.29 28.18
CA ILE A 52 -15.53 -0.14 28.24
C ILE A 52 -16.79 -0.98 28.55
N ALA A 53 -17.60 -0.56 29.53
CA ALA A 53 -18.83 -1.26 29.87
C ALA A 53 -19.82 -1.27 28.70
N PHE A 54 -19.91 -0.18 27.94
CA PHE A 54 -20.69 -0.12 26.72
C PHE A 54 -20.16 -1.10 25.66
N LEU A 55 -18.87 -1.06 25.31
CA LEU A 55 -18.25 -1.95 24.31
C LEU A 55 -18.41 -3.44 24.63
N CYS A 56 -18.45 -3.78 25.93
CA CYS A 56 -18.66 -5.15 26.40
C CYS A 56 -20.13 -5.51 26.66
N SER A 57 -21.08 -4.61 26.42
CA SER A 57 -22.52 -4.86 26.58
C SER A 57 -23.15 -5.42 25.30
N ASP A 58 -24.32 -6.05 25.43
CA ASP A 58 -25.12 -6.49 24.28
C ASP A 58 -25.46 -5.34 23.33
N GLU A 59 -25.70 -4.14 23.88
CA GLU A 59 -25.98 -2.92 23.11
C GLU A 59 -24.75 -2.44 22.34
N GLY A 60 -23.56 -2.50 22.95
CA GLY A 60 -22.29 -2.22 22.28
C GLY A 60 -21.98 -3.24 21.19
N TYR A 61 -22.18 -4.52 21.44
CA TYR A 61 -22.01 -5.57 20.43
C TYR A 61 -22.98 -5.39 19.26
N ALA A 62 -24.26 -5.11 19.53
CA ALA A 62 -25.25 -4.82 18.50
C ALA A 62 -24.87 -3.58 17.67
N LYS A 63 -24.36 -2.54 18.32
CA LYS A 63 -23.85 -1.35 17.64
C LYS A 63 -22.63 -1.68 16.76
N MET A 64 -21.63 -2.38 17.27
CA MET A 64 -20.45 -2.77 16.51
C MET A 64 -20.82 -3.62 15.29
N LYS A 65 -21.75 -4.57 15.46
CA LYS A 65 -22.25 -5.38 14.36
C LYS A 65 -22.92 -4.52 13.29
N LYS A 66 -23.80 -3.60 13.69
CA LYS A 66 -24.46 -2.69 12.75
C LYS A 66 -23.46 -1.77 12.04
N ASP A 67 -22.50 -1.19 12.76
CA ASP A 67 -21.48 -0.32 12.17
C ASP A 67 -20.64 -1.12 11.15
N ALA A 68 -20.32 -2.39 11.43
CA ALA A 68 -19.64 -3.28 10.49
C ALA A 68 -20.50 -3.60 9.25
N GLU A 69 -21.79 -3.86 9.41
CA GLU A 69 -22.74 -4.06 8.30
C GLU A 69 -22.86 -2.81 7.42
N ASP A 70 -22.97 -1.62 8.03
CA ASP A 70 -23.06 -0.34 7.32
C ASP A 70 -21.78 -0.03 6.54
N LEU A 71 -20.61 -0.29 7.16
CA LEU A 71 -19.30 -0.17 6.52
C LEU A 71 -19.17 -1.15 5.33
N TYR A 72 -19.52 -2.42 5.52
CA TYR A 72 -19.50 -3.43 4.46
C TYR A 72 -20.40 -3.03 3.27
N ALA A 73 -21.61 -2.56 3.55
CA ALA A 73 -22.53 -2.08 2.52
C ALA A 73 -22.00 -0.84 1.78
N ALA A 74 -21.31 0.07 2.48
CA ALA A 74 -20.67 1.21 1.85
C ALA A 74 -19.52 0.78 0.93
N ASN A 75 -18.71 -0.20 1.34
CA ASN A 75 -17.66 -0.77 0.51
C ASN A 75 -18.22 -1.42 -0.76
N ILE A 76 -19.26 -2.25 -0.65
CA ILE A 76 -19.92 -2.85 -1.83
C ILE A 76 -20.37 -1.78 -2.82
N ARG A 77 -21.01 -0.70 -2.35
CA ARG A 77 -21.47 0.39 -3.24
C ARG A 77 -20.30 1.09 -3.92
N GLN A 78 -19.19 1.26 -3.21
CA GLN A 78 -17.98 1.85 -3.78
C GLN A 78 -17.37 0.94 -4.85
N GLN A 79 -17.25 -0.36 -4.59
CA GLN A 79 -16.79 -1.36 -5.57
C GLN A 79 -17.68 -1.36 -6.83
N GLN A 80 -19.00 -1.38 -6.65
CA GLN A 80 -19.95 -1.30 -7.77
C GLN A 80 -19.73 -0.06 -8.62
N LYS A 81 -19.51 1.09 -7.99
CA LYS A 81 -19.25 2.35 -8.69
C LYS A 81 -17.91 2.34 -9.45
N ILE A 82 -16.89 1.68 -8.91
CA ILE A 82 -15.59 1.52 -9.58
C ILE A 82 -15.73 0.60 -10.80
N ALA A 83 -16.50 -0.47 -10.66
CA ALA A 83 -16.78 -1.44 -11.73
C ALA A 83 -17.71 -0.89 -12.82
N GLU A 84 -18.38 0.26 -12.62
CA GLU A 84 -19.28 0.85 -13.62
C GLU A 84 -18.53 1.15 -14.93
N GLY A 85 -18.92 0.46 -16.00
CA GLY A 85 -18.31 0.63 -17.33
C GLY A 85 -17.01 -0.15 -17.54
N LYS A 86 -16.59 -0.96 -16.56
CA LYS A 86 -15.45 -1.89 -16.67
C LYS A 86 -15.88 -3.24 -17.24
N ASP A 87 -14.89 -4.07 -17.59
CA ASP A 87 -15.10 -5.40 -18.15
C ASP A 87 -15.71 -6.34 -17.09
N LEU A 88 -16.98 -6.72 -17.27
CA LEU A 88 -17.70 -7.59 -16.33
C LEU A 88 -17.15 -9.01 -16.25
N SER A 89 -16.26 -9.40 -17.17
CA SER A 89 -15.57 -10.70 -17.11
C SER A 89 -14.34 -10.68 -16.19
N ASP A 90 -13.87 -9.49 -15.81
CA ASP A 90 -12.77 -9.31 -14.89
C ASP A 90 -13.29 -9.26 -13.45
N LYS A 91 -13.10 -10.37 -12.74
CA LYS A 91 -13.57 -10.60 -11.37
C LYS A 91 -12.84 -9.72 -10.33
N PHE A 92 -11.72 -9.11 -10.69
CA PHE A 92 -10.97 -8.26 -9.75
C PHE A 92 -11.64 -6.90 -9.52
N TRP A 93 -12.54 -6.46 -10.42
CA TRP A 93 -13.36 -5.26 -10.18
C TRP A 93 -14.32 -5.40 -9.00
N ASP A 94 -14.70 -6.62 -8.60
CA ASP A 94 -15.58 -6.85 -7.45
C ASP A 94 -14.85 -6.67 -6.10
N ASN A 95 -13.52 -6.82 -6.09
CA ASN A 95 -12.66 -6.74 -4.92
C ASN A 95 -11.46 -5.81 -5.17
N THR A 96 -11.69 -4.67 -5.84
CA THR A 96 -10.62 -3.70 -6.11
C THR A 96 -10.07 -3.19 -4.77
N GLY A 97 -8.80 -3.47 -4.48
CA GLY A 97 -8.18 -3.14 -3.19
C GLY A 97 -8.11 -4.29 -2.17
N ASP A 98 -8.76 -5.41 -2.43
CA ASP A 98 -8.62 -6.65 -1.64
C ASP A 98 -8.54 -7.84 -2.62
N GLN A 99 -7.66 -7.73 -3.61
CA GLN A 99 -7.58 -8.63 -4.77
C GLN A 99 -7.26 -10.08 -4.38
N TRP A 100 -6.60 -10.29 -3.23
CA TRP A 100 -6.39 -11.63 -2.67
C TRP A 100 -7.70 -12.39 -2.41
N LEU A 101 -8.81 -11.71 -2.12
CA LEU A 101 -10.12 -12.34 -1.90
C LEU A 101 -10.62 -13.05 -3.16
N THR A 102 -10.29 -12.53 -4.35
CA THR A 102 -10.65 -13.18 -5.62
C THR A 102 -9.92 -14.52 -5.77
N PHE A 103 -8.65 -14.57 -5.39
CA PHE A 103 -7.88 -15.82 -5.36
C PHE A 103 -8.39 -16.78 -4.29
N SER A 104 -8.54 -16.32 -3.04
CA SER A 104 -9.01 -17.18 -1.94
C SER A 104 -10.38 -17.78 -2.25
N LYS A 105 -11.33 -16.95 -2.71
CA LYS A 105 -12.67 -17.41 -3.06
C LYS A 105 -12.65 -18.50 -4.14
N ALA A 106 -11.83 -18.35 -5.17
CA ALA A 106 -11.74 -19.36 -6.22
C ALA A 106 -11.15 -20.69 -5.71
N LEU A 107 -10.16 -20.62 -4.82
CA LEU A 107 -9.59 -21.81 -4.18
C LEU A 107 -10.60 -22.50 -3.25
N ASP A 108 -11.38 -21.74 -2.49
CA ASP A 108 -12.46 -22.24 -1.64
C ASP A 108 -13.56 -22.92 -2.48
N ASP A 109 -14.04 -22.25 -3.54
CA ASP A 109 -15.06 -22.79 -4.45
C ASP A 109 -14.59 -24.10 -5.14
N ALA A 110 -13.27 -24.29 -5.28
CA ALA A 110 -12.64 -25.49 -5.84
C ALA A 110 -12.30 -26.58 -4.79
N GLY A 111 -12.60 -26.36 -3.51
CA GLY A 111 -12.35 -27.33 -2.43
C GLY A 111 -10.88 -27.44 -1.99
N PHE A 112 -10.03 -26.46 -2.33
CA PHE A 112 -8.61 -26.46 -1.94
C PHE A 112 -8.42 -26.49 -0.41
N TYR A 113 -9.30 -25.79 0.32
CA TYR A 113 -9.24 -25.65 1.77
C TYR A 113 -9.93 -26.80 2.55
N ASP A 114 -10.65 -27.71 1.89
CA ASP A 114 -11.52 -28.72 2.53
C ASP A 114 -10.80 -29.60 3.58
N ASN A 115 -9.50 -29.84 3.40
CA ASN A 115 -8.69 -30.68 4.28
C ASN A 115 -7.65 -29.90 5.09
N MET A 116 -7.76 -28.56 5.12
CA MET A 116 -6.89 -27.68 5.89
C MET A 116 -7.52 -27.32 7.23
N SER A 117 -6.70 -27.09 8.26
CA SER A 117 -7.17 -26.47 9.50
C SER A 117 -7.40 -24.96 9.31
N ASP A 118 -8.21 -24.34 10.15
CA ASP A 118 -8.42 -22.88 10.16
C ASP A 118 -7.11 -22.07 10.22
N GLU A 119 -6.08 -22.61 10.87
CA GLU A 119 -4.75 -21.99 10.95
C GLU A 119 -4.03 -22.08 9.59
N GLN A 120 -4.07 -23.23 8.94
CA GLN A 120 -3.48 -23.42 7.60
C GLN A 120 -4.17 -22.56 6.54
N VAL A 121 -5.51 -22.48 6.59
CA VAL A 121 -6.29 -21.59 5.71
C VAL A 121 -5.84 -20.15 5.92
N ARG A 122 -5.80 -19.67 7.17
CA ARG A 122 -5.39 -18.31 7.49
C ARG A 122 -3.96 -17.99 7.08
N GLU A 123 -3.03 -18.94 7.24
CA GLU A 123 -1.65 -18.78 6.78
C GLU A 123 -1.57 -18.63 5.26
N PHE A 124 -2.36 -19.40 4.52
CA PHE A 124 -2.38 -19.36 3.07
C PHE A 124 -3.04 -18.07 2.56
N GLU A 125 -4.20 -17.71 3.09
CA GLU A 125 -4.89 -16.44 2.77
C GLU A 125 -4.02 -15.24 3.13
N GLY A 126 -3.39 -15.26 4.31
CA GLY A 126 -2.46 -14.21 4.72
C GLY A 126 -1.19 -14.14 3.85
N LEU A 127 -0.85 -15.20 3.12
CA LEU A 127 0.21 -15.15 2.11
C LEU A 127 -0.28 -14.49 0.81
N LEU A 128 -1.47 -14.84 0.33
CA LEU A 128 -2.11 -14.16 -0.81
C LEU A 128 -2.24 -12.66 -0.54
N GLU A 129 -2.75 -12.29 0.64
CA GLU A 129 -2.89 -10.91 1.10
C GLU A 129 -1.56 -10.14 1.03
N LYS A 130 -0.47 -10.73 1.55
CA LYS A 130 0.86 -10.09 1.50
C LYS A 130 1.35 -9.93 0.07
N VAL A 131 1.15 -10.92 -0.79
CA VAL A 131 1.60 -10.90 -2.18
C VAL A 131 0.86 -9.83 -2.99
N THR A 132 -0.45 -9.67 -2.81
CA THR A 132 -1.24 -8.66 -3.55
C THR A 132 -1.21 -7.27 -2.91
N SER A 133 -0.77 -7.16 -1.66
CA SER A 133 -0.81 -5.92 -0.85
C SER A 133 -0.30 -4.66 -1.55
N GLY A 134 0.72 -4.76 -2.41
CA GLY A 134 1.24 -3.61 -3.16
C GLY A 134 0.18 -3.00 -4.09
N MET A 135 -0.46 -3.84 -4.88
CA MET A 135 -1.50 -3.41 -5.82
C MET A 135 -2.84 -3.12 -5.13
N ASP A 136 -3.11 -3.81 -4.03
CA ASP A 136 -4.26 -3.51 -3.17
C ASP A 136 -4.16 -2.11 -2.58
N ASN A 137 -3.00 -1.73 -2.04
CA ASN A 137 -2.76 -0.39 -1.50
C ASN A 137 -2.86 0.71 -2.56
N LEU A 138 -2.31 0.44 -3.75
CA LEU A 138 -2.43 1.38 -4.88
C LEU A 138 -3.90 1.58 -5.28
N SER A 139 -4.65 0.49 -5.38
CA SER A 139 -6.07 0.53 -5.75
C SER A 139 -6.90 1.27 -4.69
N LYS A 140 -6.65 0.96 -3.40
CA LYS A 140 -7.28 1.63 -2.26
C LYS A 140 -7.03 3.14 -2.28
N SER A 141 -5.82 3.58 -2.60
CA SER A 141 -5.52 5.02 -2.68
C SER A 141 -6.08 5.70 -3.92
N GLN A 142 -6.01 5.06 -5.08
CA GLN A 142 -6.52 5.60 -6.35
C GLN A 142 -8.04 5.76 -6.33
N TYR A 143 -8.76 4.79 -5.78
CA TYR A 143 -10.22 4.75 -5.77
C TYR A 143 -10.83 5.15 -4.42
N ASN A 144 -10.01 5.57 -3.46
CA ASN A 144 -10.42 5.99 -2.11
C ASN A 144 -11.30 4.94 -1.41
N ILE A 145 -10.82 3.70 -1.37
CA ILE A 145 -11.48 2.56 -0.76
C ILE A 145 -10.91 2.41 0.66
N GLY A 146 -11.77 2.61 1.67
CA GLY A 146 -11.36 2.83 3.05
C GLY A 146 -11.54 1.65 4.00
N ILE A 147 -11.87 0.45 3.49
CA ILE A 147 -11.98 -0.76 4.33
C ILE A 147 -10.86 -1.70 3.93
N ASP A 148 -10.06 -2.06 4.93
CA ASP A 148 -9.07 -3.12 4.82
C ASP A 148 -9.62 -4.34 5.54
N PHE A 149 -9.91 -5.41 4.80
CA PHE A 149 -10.32 -6.70 5.39
C PHE A 149 -9.11 -7.56 5.78
N GLY A 150 -7.92 -7.05 5.49
CA GLY A 150 -6.65 -7.65 5.82
C GLY A 150 -6.26 -7.57 7.29
N SER A 151 -5.49 -8.55 7.75
CA SER A 151 -4.77 -8.47 9.03
C SER A 151 -3.37 -7.86 8.88
N TYR A 152 -2.91 -7.72 7.63
CA TYR A 152 -1.60 -7.23 7.27
C TYR A 152 -1.61 -5.70 7.17
N ASN A 153 -1.06 -5.06 8.20
CA ASN A 153 -0.73 -3.64 8.12
C ASN A 153 0.52 -3.46 7.26
N ALA A 154 0.33 -3.45 5.93
CA ALA A 154 1.37 -3.03 5.01
C ALA A 154 1.71 -1.59 5.39
N GLY A 155 2.90 -1.35 5.96
CA GLY A 155 3.42 0.01 6.20
C GLY A 155 3.72 0.76 4.89
N GLY A 156 2.86 0.61 3.89
CA GLY A 156 3.02 1.08 2.54
C GLY A 156 2.73 2.56 2.41
N LYS A 157 3.35 3.16 1.39
CA LYS A 157 3.05 4.51 0.95
C LYS A 157 1.74 4.47 0.18
N TYR A 158 0.78 5.32 0.55
CA TYR A 158 -0.49 5.45 -0.16
C TYR A 158 -0.31 5.87 -1.63
N PHE A 159 0.76 6.62 -1.96
CA PHE A 159 1.02 7.08 -3.32
C PHE A 159 2.36 6.55 -3.82
N MET A 160 2.28 5.51 -4.65
CA MET A 160 3.45 4.94 -5.31
C MET A 160 3.92 5.83 -6.47
N SER A 161 5.22 5.81 -6.77
CA SER A 161 5.71 6.24 -8.10
C SER A 161 5.29 5.23 -9.17
N SER A 162 5.35 5.62 -10.44
CA SER A 162 5.07 4.70 -11.55
C SER A 162 6.05 3.51 -11.56
N ALA A 163 7.31 3.74 -11.17
CA ALA A 163 8.32 2.68 -11.03
C ALA A 163 8.00 1.73 -9.86
N GLU A 164 7.57 2.27 -8.71
CA GLU A 164 7.20 1.47 -7.54
C GLU A 164 5.99 0.58 -7.84
N ALA A 165 4.97 1.13 -8.48
CA ALA A 165 3.76 0.42 -8.84
C ALA A 165 4.02 -0.70 -9.87
N ALA A 166 4.84 -0.41 -10.89
CA ALA A 166 5.29 -1.43 -11.86
C ALA A 166 6.09 -2.55 -11.18
N THR A 167 6.98 -2.21 -10.25
CA THR A 167 7.77 -3.19 -9.49
C THR A 167 6.86 -4.10 -8.65
N ALA A 168 5.90 -3.51 -7.92
CA ALA A 168 4.96 -4.25 -7.10
C ALA A 168 4.13 -5.23 -7.94
N LEU A 169 3.64 -4.80 -9.11
CA LEU A 169 2.87 -5.65 -10.01
C LEU A 169 3.70 -6.84 -10.52
N GLU A 170 4.89 -6.60 -11.06
CA GLU A 170 5.69 -7.69 -11.62
C GLU A 170 6.20 -8.65 -10.53
N ALA A 171 6.64 -8.12 -9.38
CA ALA A 171 7.11 -8.95 -8.27
C ALA A 171 5.98 -9.78 -7.64
N SER A 172 4.76 -9.26 -7.56
CA SER A 172 3.59 -10.01 -7.05
C SER A 172 3.09 -11.04 -8.07
N THR A 173 3.08 -10.70 -9.36
CA THR A 173 2.72 -11.64 -10.42
C THR A 173 3.63 -12.86 -10.43
N GLU A 174 4.95 -12.66 -10.37
CA GLU A 174 5.90 -13.78 -10.34
C GLU A 174 5.83 -14.58 -9.03
N ALA A 175 5.47 -13.93 -7.91
CA ALA A 175 5.22 -14.63 -6.66
C ALA A 175 3.99 -15.54 -6.75
N LEU A 176 2.89 -15.06 -7.35
CA LEU A 176 1.70 -15.88 -7.58
C LEU A 176 2.00 -17.06 -8.51
N LYS A 177 2.82 -16.86 -9.55
CA LYS A 177 3.27 -17.97 -10.42
C LYS A 177 4.09 -18.99 -9.64
N TYR A 178 5.00 -18.53 -8.79
CA TYR A 178 5.77 -19.42 -7.92
C TYR A 178 4.87 -20.18 -6.94
N MET A 179 3.85 -19.53 -6.37
CA MET A 179 2.82 -20.18 -5.55
C MET A 179 2.06 -21.25 -6.33
N SER A 180 1.63 -20.93 -7.55
CA SER A 180 0.98 -21.89 -8.44
C SER A 180 1.83 -23.15 -8.63
N ASP A 181 3.11 -22.98 -8.95
CA ASP A 181 4.02 -24.09 -9.21
C ASP A 181 4.29 -24.96 -7.98
N LYS A 182 4.34 -24.36 -6.78
CA LYS A 182 4.82 -25.02 -5.55
C LYS A 182 3.73 -25.45 -4.58
N LEU A 183 2.65 -24.67 -4.49
CA LEU A 183 1.67 -24.78 -3.41
C LEU A 183 0.29 -25.17 -3.90
N ILE A 184 -0.02 -24.96 -5.18
CA ILE A 184 -1.30 -25.32 -5.78
C ILE A 184 -1.24 -26.75 -6.38
N PRO A 185 -2.21 -27.62 -6.09
CA PRO A 185 -2.33 -28.96 -6.70
C PRO A 185 -2.48 -28.89 -8.22
N ASP A 186 -1.94 -29.88 -8.93
CA ASP A 186 -1.90 -29.88 -10.40
C ASP A 186 -3.29 -29.76 -11.06
N ASP A 187 -4.33 -30.30 -10.43
CA ASP A 187 -5.72 -30.23 -10.89
C ASP A 187 -6.35 -28.83 -10.76
N LEU A 188 -5.79 -27.96 -9.91
CA LEU A 188 -6.25 -26.58 -9.70
C LEU A 188 -5.36 -25.53 -10.37
N LYS A 189 -4.16 -25.91 -10.86
CA LYS A 189 -3.18 -24.97 -11.43
C LYS A 189 -3.69 -24.20 -12.63
N GLU A 190 -4.44 -24.83 -13.53
CA GLU A 190 -4.92 -24.16 -14.75
C GLU A 190 -5.85 -22.98 -14.40
N GLU A 191 -6.82 -23.21 -13.51
CA GLU A 191 -7.74 -22.18 -13.05
C GLU A 191 -7.00 -21.08 -12.28
N PHE A 192 -6.10 -21.45 -11.37
CA PHE A 192 -5.30 -20.49 -10.61
C PHE A 192 -4.41 -19.63 -11.53
N ASN A 193 -3.75 -20.22 -12.52
CA ASN A 193 -2.96 -19.48 -13.51
C ASN A 193 -3.82 -18.53 -14.35
N GLY A 194 -5.04 -18.94 -14.70
CA GLY A 194 -5.99 -18.05 -15.37
C GLY A 194 -6.33 -16.81 -14.52
N LEU A 195 -6.42 -16.95 -13.19
CA LEU A 195 -6.60 -15.82 -12.28
C LEU A 195 -5.35 -14.94 -12.17
N ILE A 196 -4.14 -15.51 -12.27
CA ILE A 196 -2.89 -14.72 -12.30
C ILE A 196 -2.84 -13.84 -13.55
N ASP A 197 -3.20 -14.39 -14.72
CA ASP A 197 -3.24 -13.63 -15.96
C ASP A 197 -4.29 -12.51 -15.90
N MET A 198 -5.46 -12.80 -15.30
CA MET A 198 -6.51 -11.80 -15.07
C MET A 198 -6.06 -10.71 -14.08
N TYR A 199 -5.42 -11.09 -12.96
CA TYR A 199 -4.84 -10.17 -11.98
C TYR A 199 -3.83 -9.23 -12.66
N LYS A 200 -2.92 -9.77 -13.48
CA LYS A 200 -1.93 -8.95 -14.18
C LYS A 200 -2.61 -7.96 -15.12
N LYS A 201 -3.53 -8.43 -15.96
CA LYS A 201 -4.27 -7.60 -16.92
C LYS A 201 -5.07 -6.50 -16.21
N HIS A 202 -5.76 -6.84 -15.13
CA HIS A 202 -6.54 -5.90 -14.31
C HIS A 202 -5.66 -4.76 -13.79
N ASN A 203 -4.52 -5.12 -13.19
CA ASN A 203 -3.61 -4.13 -12.63
C ASN A 203 -2.87 -3.32 -13.70
N GLU A 204 -2.62 -3.89 -14.88
CA GLU A 204 -2.13 -3.11 -16.03
C GLU A 204 -3.12 -2.02 -16.44
N GLU A 205 -4.43 -2.31 -16.41
CA GLU A 205 -5.46 -1.30 -16.65
C GLU A 205 -5.41 -0.19 -15.59
N ILE A 206 -5.35 -0.56 -14.31
CA ILE A 206 -5.22 0.40 -13.18
C ILE A 206 -3.99 1.29 -13.38
N LEU A 207 -2.83 0.71 -13.69
CA LEU A 207 -1.59 1.45 -13.92
C LEU A 207 -1.66 2.38 -15.13
N SER A 208 -2.41 2.01 -16.17
CA SER A 208 -2.58 2.85 -17.36
C SER A 208 -3.36 4.14 -17.08
N GLU A 209 -4.26 4.09 -16.08
CA GLU A 209 -5.07 5.23 -15.63
C GLU A 209 -4.42 5.99 -14.46
N TYR A 210 -3.47 5.36 -13.76
CA TYR A 210 -2.81 5.92 -12.58
C TYR A 210 -1.87 7.08 -12.94
N GLN A 211 -1.98 8.17 -12.16
CA GLN A 211 -1.04 9.27 -12.19
C GLN A 211 -0.55 9.54 -10.78
N SER A 212 0.74 9.34 -10.53
CA SER A 212 1.32 9.60 -9.22
C SER A 212 1.25 11.10 -8.89
N PRO A 213 0.59 11.49 -7.78
CA PRO A 213 0.58 12.88 -7.35
C PRO A 213 1.99 13.41 -7.08
N MET A 214 2.88 12.55 -6.59
CA MET A 214 4.27 12.93 -6.29
C MET A 214 5.09 13.16 -7.55
N GLU A 215 4.95 12.32 -8.59
CA GLU A 215 5.63 12.55 -9.87
C GLU A 215 5.15 13.84 -10.54
N SER A 216 3.84 14.11 -10.46
CA SER A 216 3.26 15.37 -10.95
C SER A 216 3.84 16.58 -10.21
N PHE A 217 3.98 16.50 -8.89
CA PHE A 217 4.61 17.53 -8.08
C PHE A 217 6.09 17.72 -8.45
N ASN A 218 6.84 16.62 -8.62
CA ASN A 218 8.26 16.67 -9.01
C ASN A 218 8.45 17.41 -10.33
N LYS A 219 7.58 17.16 -11.34
CA LYS A 219 7.60 17.88 -12.62
C LYS A 219 7.39 19.38 -12.47
N VAL A 220 6.50 19.80 -11.57
CA VAL A 220 6.32 21.24 -11.24
C VAL A 220 7.59 21.83 -10.63
N ILE A 221 8.21 21.12 -9.69
CA ILE A 221 9.45 21.55 -9.04
C ILE A 221 10.59 21.69 -10.06
N ALA A 222 10.76 20.73 -10.96
CA ALA A 222 11.73 20.81 -12.04
C ALA A 222 11.49 22.04 -12.94
N GLY A 223 10.24 22.33 -13.29
CA GLY A 223 9.89 23.52 -14.07
C GLY A 223 10.25 24.84 -13.38
N ILE A 224 10.00 24.95 -12.07
CA ILE A 224 10.37 26.13 -11.27
C ILE A 224 11.89 26.31 -11.20
N GLN A 225 12.64 25.22 -11.02
CA GLN A 225 14.10 25.23 -11.01
C GLN A 225 14.67 25.70 -12.36
N LYS A 226 14.16 25.15 -13.48
CA LYS A 226 14.55 25.57 -14.84
C LYS A 226 14.27 27.05 -15.11
N ALA A 227 13.16 27.58 -14.59
CA ALA A 227 12.79 28.98 -14.74
C ALA A 227 13.66 29.95 -13.92
N GLY A 228 14.59 29.45 -13.09
CA GLY A 228 15.45 30.29 -12.24
C GLY A 228 14.67 31.08 -11.19
N ALA A 229 13.44 30.69 -10.89
CA ALA A 229 12.56 31.41 -9.98
C ALA A 229 13.01 31.20 -8.53
N SER A 230 13.60 32.24 -7.93
CA SER A 230 14.22 32.22 -6.60
C SER A 230 13.22 32.30 -5.43
N PHE A 231 12.03 31.70 -5.56
CA PHE A 231 11.09 31.55 -4.44
C PHE A 231 11.50 30.45 -3.46
N ILE A 232 12.50 29.64 -3.84
CA ILE A 232 13.01 28.53 -3.05
C ILE A 232 14.26 29.00 -2.32
N SER A 233 14.35 28.66 -1.02
CA SER A 233 15.39 29.07 -0.09
C SER A 233 16.81 29.06 -0.71
N LYS A 234 17.64 30.04 -0.32
CA LYS A 234 19.06 30.15 -0.75
C LYS A 234 19.96 28.97 -0.34
N LYS A 235 19.39 27.96 0.32
CA LYS A 235 20.01 26.68 0.68
C LYS A 235 18.97 25.59 0.43
N PRO A 236 18.83 25.09 -0.80
CA PRO A 236 17.99 23.92 -1.03
C PRO A 236 18.55 22.78 -0.16
N VAL A 237 17.70 22.17 0.66
CA VAL A 237 18.00 20.89 1.31
C VAL A 237 18.26 19.89 0.18
N ALA A 238 19.20 18.95 0.34
CA ALA A 238 19.58 18.00 -0.71
C ALA A 238 18.38 17.31 -1.38
N ASP A 239 17.34 17.03 -0.58
CA ASP A 239 16.06 16.45 -1.03
C ASP A 239 15.37 17.26 -2.13
N TYR A 240 15.48 18.60 -2.10
CA TYR A 240 14.86 19.47 -3.11
C TYR A 240 15.56 19.40 -4.47
N ARG A 241 16.87 19.21 -4.47
CA ARG A 241 17.64 18.97 -5.71
C ARG A 241 17.20 17.66 -6.35
N TYR A 242 17.15 16.57 -5.57
CA TYR A 242 16.77 15.25 -6.08
C TYR A 242 15.30 15.18 -6.52
N THR A 243 14.41 15.90 -5.83
CA THR A 243 13.02 16.11 -6.27
C THR A 243 12.94 16.74 -7.67
N GLY A 244 13.77 17.76 -7.92
CA GLY A 244 13.89 18.39 -9.24
C GLY A 244 14.40 17.42 -10.30
N MET A 245 15.46 16.65 -9.98
CA MET A 245 16.01 15.64 -10.88
C MET A 245 14.97 14.58 -11.25
N LEU A 246 14.18 14.08 -10.29
CA LEU A 246 13.05 13.16 -10.58
C LEU A 246 12.03 13.77 -11.53
N GLY A 247 11.77 15.07 -11.41
CA GLY A 247 10.84 15.78 -12.29
C GLY A 247 11.34 15.96 -13.72
N GLU A 248 12.63 15.72 -13.98
CA GLU A 248 13.23 15.76 -15.32
C GLU A 248 13.30 14.38 -15.99
N VAL A 249 13.09 13.31 -15.23
CA VAL A 249 13.06 11.95 -15.77
C VAL A 249 11.75 11.75 -16.53
N ASP A 250 11.86 11.49 -17.83
CA ASP A 250 10.74 11.10 -18.69
C ASP A 250 11.02 9.72 -19.28
N LYS A 251 10.03 8.83 -19.21
CA LYS A 251 10.14 7.45 -19.69
C LYS A 251 9.21 7.20 -20.86
N THR A 252 9.76 6.63 -21.93
CA THR A 252 8.96 6.15 -23.05
C THR A 252 8.21 4.88 -22.68
N GLU A 253 7.22 4.50 -23.48
CA GLU A 253 6.53 3.23 -23.28
C GLU A 253 7.45 2.02 -23.48
N SER A 254 8.49 2.15 -24.32
CA SER A 254 9.51 1.12 -24.49
C SER A 254 10.31 0.93 -23.21
N ASP A 255 10.75 2.02 -22.56
CA ASP A 255 11.55 1.95 -21.33
C ASP A 255 10.76 1.29 -20.20
N LYS A 256 9.47 1.63 -20.08
CA LYS A 256 8.56 1.03 -19.09
C LYS A 256 8.44 -0.48 -19.32
N ASN A 257 8.19 -0.91 -20.55
CA ASN A 257 8.02 -2.32 -20.87
C ASN A 257 9.30 -3.12 -20.69
N GLU A 258 10.45 -2.57 -21.08
CA GLU A 258 11.75 -3.18 -20.83
C GLU A 258 12.00 -3.35 -19.34
N TYR A 259 11.75 -2.29 -18.56
CA TYR A 259 11.91 -2.33 -17.11
C TYR A 259 11.04 -3.40 -16.44
N ARG A 260 9.74 -3.44 -16.77
CA ARG A 260 8.81 -4.45 -16.26
C ARG A 260 9.28 -5.86 -16.60
N SER A 261 9.73 -6.08 -17.83
CA SER A 261 10.28 -7.38 -18.26
C SER A 261 11.52 -7.76 -17.45
N LYS A 262 12.43 -6.81 -17.16
CA LYS A 262 13.61 -7.08 -16.33
C LYS A 262 13.24 -7.45 -14.90
N VAL A 263 12.27 -6.77 -14.30
CA VAL A 263 11.78 -7.09 -12.94
C VAL A 263 11.18 -8.49 -12.90
N ALA A 264 10.29 -8.83 -13.84
CA ALA A 264 9.71 -10.17 -13.92
C ALA A 264 10.80 -11.25 -14.11
N ASP A 265 11.77 -11.00 -14.99
CA ASP A 265 12.88 -11.91 -15.27
C ASP A 265 13.75 -12.21 -14.03
N ILE A 266 13.95 -11.24 -13.15
CA ILE A 266 14.70 -11.43 -11.90
C ILE A 266 14.06 -12.54 -11.06
N PHE A 267 12.74 -12.48 -10.87
CA PHE A 267 12.05 -13.49 -10.07
C PHE A 267 11.92 -14.82 -10.83
N ALA A 268 11.47 -14.80 -12.09
CA ALA A 268 11.27 -16.01 -12.89
C ALA A 268 12.56 -16.84 -13.04
N LYS A 269 13.73 -16.19 -13.17
CA LYS A 269 14.99 -16.88 -13.39
C LYS A 269 15.64 -17.34 -12.09
N TYR A 270 15.55 -16.57 -11.02
CA TYR A 270 16.38 -16.75 -9.83
C TYR A 270 15.61 -17.22 -8.58
N ALA A 271 14.27 -17.08 -8.52
CA ALA A 271 13.48 -17.63 -7.41
C ALA A 271 13.69 -19.15 -7.29
N GLY A 272 14.01 -19.61 -6.07
CA GLY A 272 14.35 -21.00 -5.79
C GLY A 272 15.72 -21.47 -6.30
N LYS A 273 16.52 -20.60 -6.93
CA LYS A 273 17.87 -20.91 -7.44
C LYS A 273 18.97 -20.03 -6.82
N SER A 274 18.60 -18.90 -6.27
CA SER A 274 19.48 -17.96 -5.57
C SER A 274 18.89 -17.60 -4.23
N ASP A 275 19.73 -17.15 -3.29
CA ASP A 275 19.26 -16.63 -2.01
C ASP A 275 18.50 -15.32 -2.22
N LEU A 276 17.55 -15.04 -1.31
CA LEU A 276 16.68 -13.87 -1.40
C LEU A 276 17.47 -12.56 -1.42
N LYS A 277 18.56 -12.46 -0.66
CA LYS A 277 19.39 -11.25 -0.63
C LYS A 277 19.93 -10.94 -2.03
N THR A 278 20.46 -11.95 -2.75
CA THR A 278 20.92 -11.78 -4.13
C THR A 278 19.80 -11.31 -5.06
N ILE A 279 18.59 -11.86 -4.93
CA ILE A 279 17.40 -11.45 -5.72
C ILE A 279 17.06 -9.98 -5.43
N MET A 280 17.02 -9.59 -4.16
CA MET A 280 16.71 -8.22 -3.74
C MET A 280 17.78 -7.21 -4.17
N ASP A 281 19.07 -7.60 -4.16
CA ASP A 281 20.16 -6.76 -4.64
C ASP A 281 20.03 -6.49 -6.15
N MET A 282 19.67 -7.50 -6.97
CA MET A 282 19.38 -7.33 -8.39
C MET A 282 18.17 -6.42 -8.64
N LEU A 283 17.10 -6.60 -7.86
CA LEU A 283 15.89 -5.79 -7.97
C LEU A 283 16.17 -4.31 -7.67
N LYS A 284 16.88 -4.04 -6.57
CA LYS A 284 17.25 -2.67 -6.15
C LYS A 284 18.10 -1.98 -7.20
N ALA A 285 19.11 -2.69 -7.73
CA ALA A 285 19.95 -2.16 -8.80
C ALA A 285 19.12 -1.80 -10.04
N GLN A 286 18.22 -2.68 -10.48
CA GLN A 286 17.40 -2.41 -11.66
C GLN A 286 16.39 -1.28 -11.44
N TYR A 287 15.83 -1.17 -10.22
CA TYR A 287 14.95 -0.07 -9.84
C TYR A 287 15.70 1.27 -9.85
N GLU A 288 16.90 1.34 -9.25
CA GLU A 288 17.71 2.56 -9.20
C GLU A 288 18.11 3.04 -10.60
N GLU A 289 18.61 2.12 -11.45
CA GLU A 289 18.96 2.42 -12.85
C GLU A 289 17.75 3.00 -13.59
N TYR A 290 16.60 2.34 -13.50
CA TYR A 290 15.40 2.80 -14.17
C TYR A 290 14.89 4.14 -13.63
N ALA A 291 14.69 4.25 -12.32
CA ALA A 291 14.06 5.42 -11.69
C ALA A 291 14.92 6.69 -11.75
N THR A 292 16.25 6.55 -11.91
CA THR A 292 17.17 7.69 -12.02
C THR A 292 17.63 7.99 -13.44
N ASP A 293 17.16 7.23 -14.44
CA ASP A 293 17.66 7.30 -15.82
C ASP A 293 19.18 7.05 -15.91
N ASP A 294 19.64 6.03 -15.16
CA ASP A 294 21.04 5.62 -15.05
C ASP A 294 21.98 6.79 -14.67
N SER A 295 21.53 7.66 -13.77
CA SER A 295 22.30 8.82 -13.35
C SER A 295 23.57 8.41 -12.61
N ASP A 296 24.71 9.02 -12.96
CA ASP A 296 25.98 8.87 -12.25
C ASP A 296 25.99 9.47 -10.82
N ASP A 297 24.98 10.28 -10.46
CA ASP A 297 24.87 10.91 -9.14
C ASP A 297 24.49 9.89 -8.05
N GLU A 298 25.48 9.45 -7.27
CA GLU A 298 25.29 8.47 -6.19
C GLU A 298 24.29 8.94 -5.12
N GLY A 299 24.29 10.23 -4.78
CA GLY A 299 23.36 10.77 -3.80
C GLY A 299 21.92 10.73 -4.30
N PHE A 300 21.71 10.92 -5.60
CA PHE A 300 20.40 10.79 -6.23
C PHE A 300 19.91 9.34 -6.24
N ARG A 301 20.76 8.38 -6.63
CA ARG A 301 20.42 6.94 -6.59
C ARG A 301 20.06 6.48 -5.18
N GLN A 302 20.86 6.86 -4.18
CA GLN A 302 20.58 6.55 -2.77
C GLN A 302 19.27 7.17 -2.27
N TYR A 303 18.97 8.41 -2.68
CA TYR A 303 17.71 9.08 -2.34
C TYR A 303 16.50 8.28 -2.87
N VAL A 304 16.53 7.89 -4.15
CA VAL A 304 15.46 7.12 -4.80
C VAL A 304 15.31 5.72 -4.18
N SER A 305 16.41 5.04 -3.90
CA SER A 305 16.42 3.74 -3.23
C SER A 305 15.81 3.80 -1.83
N LYS A 306 16.14 4.84 -1.07
CA LYS A 306 15.60 5.07 0.28
C LYS A 306 14.10 5.34 0.26
N GLU A 307 13.62 6.16 -0.66
CA GLU A 307 12.18 6.45 -0.80
C GLU A 307 11.37 5.18 -1.11
N ALA A 308 11.94 4.27 -1.90
CA ALA A 308 11.35 2.98 -2.24
C ALA A 308 11.61 1.87 -1.19
N GLY A 309 12.23 2.18 -0.05
CA GLY A 309 12.59 1.18 0.97
C GLY A 309 11.41 0.33 1.43
N TYR A 310 10.24 0.95 1.63
CA TYR A 310 9.01 0.26 2.05
C TYR A 310 8.56 -0.82 1.05
N LEU A 311 8.76 -0.56 -0.26
CA LEU A 311 8.41 -1.48 -1.34
C LEU A 311 9.32 -2.70 -1.29
N PHE A 312 10.64 -2.48 -1.18
CA PHE A 312 11.59 -3.58 -1.09
C PHE A 312 11.37 -4.42 0.17
N ASP A 313 11.11 -3.78 1.30
CA ASP A 313 10.78 -4.48 2.55
C ASP A 313 9.51 -5.34 2.40
N ASN A 314 8.50 -4.85 1.67
CA ASN A 314 7.28 -5.61 1.42
C ASN A 314 7.56 -6.84 0.54
N ILE A 315 8.29 -6.64 -0.56
CA ILE A 315 8.70 -7.70 -1.49
C ILE A 315 9.52 -8.76 -0.79
N GLU A 316 10.52 -8.34 0.00
CA GLU A 316 11.39 -9.24 0.76
C GLU A 316 10.59 -10.09 1.77
N LYS A 317 9.59 -9.50 2.45
CA LYS A 317 8.76 -10.23 3.42
C LYS A 317 8.01 -11.40 2.79
N TYR A 318 7.26 -11.16 1.71
CA TYR A 318 6.44 -12.24 1.15
C TYR A 318 7.29 -13.25 0.35
N TRP A 319 8.35 -12.80 -0.34
CA TRP A 319 9.27 -13.74 -0.98
C TRP A 319 10.08 -14.55 0.02
N GLY A 320 10.41 -14.00 1.19
CA GLY A 320 11.03 -14.75 2.29
C GLY A 320 10.16 -15.93 2.71
N VAL A 321 8.87 -15.70 2.93
CA VAL A 321 7.92 -16.78 3.28
C VAL A 321 7.80 -17.79 2.14
N LEU A 322 7.78 -17.35 0.88
CA LEU A 322 7.65 -18.24 -0.28
C LEU A 322 8.86 -19.15 -0.50
N LEU A 323 10.06 -18.63 -0.30
CA LEU A 323 11.29 -19.39 -0.53
C LEU A 323 11.64 -20.34 0.62
N GLU A 324 10.98 -20.20 1.78
CA GLU A 324 11.07 -21.12 2.91
C GLU A 324 10.11 -22.32 2.78
N LYS A 325 9.12 -22.27 1.89
CA LYS A 325 8.15 -23.34 1.63
C LYS A 325 8.60 -24.28 0.50
#